data_AF-A0A975T4U0-F1
#
_entry.id   AF-A0A975T4U0-F1
#
_cell.length_a   1.000
_cell.length_b   1.000
_cell.length_c   1.000
_cell.angle_alpha   90.00
_cell.angle_beta   90.00
_cell.angle_gamma   90.00
#
_symmetry.space_group_name_H-M   'P 1'
#
loop_
_entity.id
_entity.type
_entity.pdbx_description
1 polymer ?
#
loop_
_entity_poly.entity_id
_entity_poly.type
_entity_poly.pdbx_seq_one_letter_code
_entity_poly.pdbx_strand_id
1 'polypeptide(L)'
;MTISPQSNWEDYQKILEYLECVQGLQLDHAYWVTIAYDRNKYIINLKCISSFCYEPNGRLTFWLPEMANPIIINPVSSPESYTQIVHYLEKTTGYYLS
;
A
#
# COMPACT_ATOMS: atom_id res chain seq x y z
N MET A 1 8.58 14.31 13.53
CA MET A 1 8.16 13.57 14.74
C MET A 1 7.82 12.16 14.27
N THR A 2 8.62 11.16 14.63
CA THR A 2 8.44 9.78 14.15
C THR A 2 7.55 9.05 15.14
N ILE A 3 6.33 8.68 14.75
CA ILE A 3 5.42 7.94 15.62
C ILE A 3 5.81 6.47 15.57
N SER A 4 6.21 5.92 16.71
CA SER A 4 6.65 4.54 16.86
C SER A 4 6.22 4.00 18.23
N PRO A 5 6.15 2.68 18.42
CA PRO A 5 5.73 2.08 19.70
C PRO A 5 6.56 2.56 20.90
N GLN A 6 7.80 2.98 20.64
CA GLN A 6 8.78 3.38 21.64
C GLN A 6 8.78 4.89 21.93
N SER A 7 8.13 5.70 21.08
CA SER A 7 8.13 7.17 21.21
C SER A 7 6.81 7.73 21.75
N ASN A 8 5.67 7.20 21.30
CA ASN A 8 4.35 7.58 21.80
C ASN A 8 3.34 6.44 21.61
N TRP A 9 3.15 5.66 22.68
CA TRP A 9 2.30 4.48 22.67
C TRP A 9 0.82 4.80 22.47
N GLU A 10 0.33 5.92 23.02
CA GLU A 10 -1.09 6.30 22.91
C GLU A 10 -1.48 6.70 21.49
N ASP A 11 -0.63 7.48 20.81
CA ASP A 11 -0.89 7.84 19.41
C ASP A 11 -0.75 6.65 18.48
N TYR A 12 0.22 5.76 18.74
CA TYR A 12 0.38 4.52 18.00
C TYR A 12 -0.84 3.60 18.17
N GLN A 13 -1.37 3.48 19.39
CA GLN A 13 -2.60 2.73 19.68
C GLN A 13 -3.83 3.31 18.95
N LYS A 14 -4.02 4.63 18.96
CA LYS A 14 -5.13 5.26 18.22
C LYS A 14 -5.06 5.00 16.71
N ILE A 15 -3.84 4.98 16.15
CA ILE A 15 -3.64 4.65 14.74
C ILE A 15 -3.98 3.18 14.48
N LEU A 16 -3.59 2.26 15.37
CA LEU A 16 -3.95 0.85 15.25
C LEU A 16 -5.47 0.62 15.39
N GLU A 17 -6.11 1.25 16.38
CA GLU A 17 -7.57 1.20 16.56
C GLU A 17 -8.30 1.78 15.36
N TYR A 18 -7.80 2.87 14.77
CA TYR A 18 -8.36 3.42 13.53
C TYR A 18 -8.21 2.44 12.36
N LEU A 19 -7.04 1.81 12.20
CA LEU A 19 -6.81 0.81 11.16
C LEU A 19 -7.72 -0.41 11.32
N GLU A 20 -7.88 -0.92 12.54
CA GLU A 20 -8.82 -2.00 12.86
C GLU A 20 -10.28 -1.59 12.64
N CYS A 21 -10.65 -0.36 13.01
CA CYS A 21 -12.00 0.18 12.80
C CYS A 21 -12.33 0.31 11.30
N VAL A 22 -11.38 0.79 10.50
CA VAL A 22 -11.50 0.87 9.03
C VAL A 22 -11.53 -0.51 8.38
N GLN A 23 -10.88 -1.51 8.99
CA GLN A 23 -10.92 -2.90 8.52
C GLN A 23 -12.21 -3.64 8.95
N GLY A 24 -12.79 -3.31 10.11
CA GLY A 24 -13.97 -3.96 10.69
C GLY A 24 -15.32 -3.35 10.30
N LEU A 25 -15.36 -2.05 9.98
CA LEU A 25 -16.50 -1.43 9.29
C LEU A 25 -16.49 -1.92 7.85
N GLN A 26 -17.47 -2.72 7.46
CA GLN A 26 -17.64 -3.26 6.10
C GLN A 26 -17.33 -2.24 4.99
N LEU A 27 -16.06 -2.20 4.58
CA LEU A 27 -15.64 -1.73 3.29
C LEU A 27 -15.55 -2.99 2.44
N ASP A 28 -16.56 -3.26 1.64
CA ASP A 28 -16.48 -4.21 0.50
C ASP A 28 -15.36 -3.85 -0.51
N HIS A 29 -14.54 -2.82 -0.20
CA HIS A 29 -13.59 -2.20 -1.09
C HIS A 29 -12.38 -1.54 -0.39
N ALA A 30 -12.03 -1.94 0.84
CA ALA A 30 -10.85 -1.42 1.54
C ALA A 30 -9.63 -2.28 1.20
N TYR A 31 -8.94 -1.94 0.11
CA TYR A 31 -7.73 -2.63 -0.30
C TYR A 31 -6.52 -2.04 0.45
N TRP A 32 -6.43 -2.29 1.75
CA TRP A 32 -5.27 -1.87 2.54
C TRP A 32 -4.15 -2.90 2.41
N VAL A 33 -3.00 -2.46 1.88
CA VAL A 33 -1.82 -3.30 1.72
C VAL A 33 -0.67 -2.71 2.51
N THR A 34 0.04 -3.58 3.20
CA THR A 34 1.30 -3.24 3.86
C THR A 34 2.45 -3.43 2.89
N ILE A 35 3.28 -2.40 2.73
CA ILE A 35 4.45 -2.43 1.85
C ILE A 35 5.68 -2.09 2.68
N ALA A 36 6.69 -2.94 2.62
CA ALA A 36 8.02 -2.61 3.09
C ALA A 36 8.75 -1.85 1.96
N TYR A 37 9.03 -0.57 2.17
CA TYR A 37 9.71 0.26 1.18
C TYR A 37 10.79 1.09 1.86
N ASP A 38 12.02 0.99 1.34
CA ASP A 38 13.22 1.53 1.96
C ASP A 38 13.36 1.04 3.42
N ARG A 39 13.45 1.93 4.41
CA ARG A 39 13.54 1.58 5.84
C ARG A 39 12.19 1.63 6.56
N ASN A 40 11.11 1.89 5.83
CA ASN A 40 9.80 2.17 6.39
C ASN A 40 8.77 1.11 5.98
N LYS A 41 7.78 0.97 6.86
CA LYS A 41 6.59 0.15 6.61
C LYS A 41 5.44 1.10 6.30
N TYR A 42 4.91 1.01 5.09
CA TYR A 42 3.76 1.79 4.65
C TYR A 42 2.51 0.93 4.71
N ILE A 43 1.40 1.54 5.11
CA ILE A 43 0.07 0.95 5.03
C ILE A 43 -0.72 1.85 4.09
N ILE A 44 -1.01 1.36 2.88
CA ILE A 44 -1.61 2.16 1.82
C ILE A 44 -2.97 1.61 1.42
N ASN A 45 -3.89 2.50 1.06
CA ASN A 45 -5.16 2.12 0.45
C ASN A 45 -4.99 2.13 -1.07
N LEU A 46 -5.13 0.98 -1.72
CA LEU A 46 -4.92 0.87 -3.17
C LEU A 46 -5.93 1.67 -4.00
N LYS A 47 -7.10 2.02 -3.44
CA LYS A 47 -8.05 2.95 -4.09
C LYS A 47 -7.48 4.33 -4.36
N CYS A 48 -6.47 4.71 -3.58
CA CYS A 48 -5.84 6.01 -3.73
C CYS A 48 -4.75 6.02 -4.81
N ILE A 49 -4.46 4.89 -5.48
CA ILE A 49 -3.50 4.89 -6.58
C ILE A 49 -4.04 5.79 -7.70
N SER A 50 -3.35 6.91 -7.95
CA SER A 50 -3.73 7.88 -8.98
C SER A 50 -3.21 7.49 -10.35
N SER A 51 -2.03 6.87 -10.40
CA SER A 51 -1.37 6.41 -11.61
C SER A 51 -0.38 5.29 -11.29
N PHE A 52 -0.07 4.46 -12.28
CA PHE A 52 0.94 3.42 -12.16
C PHE A 52 1.69 3.21 -13.49
N CYS A 53 2.89 2.64 -13.39
CA CYS A 53 3.75 2.24 -14.48
C CYS A 53 4.27 0.83 -14.19
N TYR A 54 4.08 -0.08 -15.14
CA TYR A 54 4.58 -1.43 -15.09
C TYR A 54 5.72 -1.59 -16.08
N GLU A 55 6.87 -2.04 -15.60
CA GLU A 55 8.06 -2.25 -16.42
C GLU A 55 8.26 -3.74 -16.77
N PRO A 56 8.90 -4.07 -17.91
CA PRO A 56 9.13 -5.45 -18.33
C PRO A 56 9.96 -6.31 -17.37
N ASN A 57 10.69 -5.70 -16.44
CA ASN A 57 11.46 -6.37 -15.40
C ASN A 57 10.60 -6.75 -14.17
N GLY A 58 9.28 -6.56 -14.22
CA GLY A 58 8.36 -6.77 -13.09
C GLY A 58 8.44 -5.66 -12.04
N ARG A 59 9.07 -4.53 -12.33
CA ARG A 59 9.07 -3.36 -11.44
C ARG A 59 7.76 -2.60 -11.63
N LEU A 60 7.02 -2.43 -10.53
CA LEU A 60 5.81 -1.65 -10.50
C LEU A 60 6.07 -0.35 -9.74
N THR A 61 5.81 0.76 -10.42
CA THR A 61 5.89 2.11 -9.85
C THR A 61 4.50 2.70 -9.79
N PHE A 62 4.07 3.22 -8.65
CA PHE A 62 2.77 3.87 -8.54
C PHE A 62 2.83 5.13 -7.69
N TRP A 63 1.86 6.01 -7.91
CA TRP A 63 1.75 7.29 -7.25
C TRP A 63 0.47 7.35 -6.43
N LEU A 64 0.58 7.98 -5.26
CA LEU A 64 -0.53 8.35 -4.42
C LEU A 64 -0.76 9.86 -4.56
N PRO A 65 -1.99 10.37 -4.40
CA PRO A 65 -2.33 11.74 -4.76
C PRO A 65 -1.61 12.75 -3.86
N GLU A 66 -1.37 12.36 -2.61
CA GLU A 66 -0.73 13.16 -1.57
C GLU A 66 0.79 12.93 -1.49
N MET A 67 1.34 11.96 -2.23
CA MET A 67 2.75 11.58 -2.13
C MET A 67 3.52 12.04 -3.38
N ALA A 68 4.43 13.00 -3.20
CA ALA A 68 5.28 13.50 -4.29
C ALA A 68 6.23 12.43 -4.85
N ASN A 69 6.65 11.49 -4.02
CA ASN A 69 7.56 10.41 -4.41
C ASN A 69 6.76 9.15 -4.80
N PRO A 70 7.09 8.51 -5.93
CA PRO A 70 6.49 7.23 -6.28
C PRO A 70 6.91 6.13 -5.30
N ILE A 71 6.04 5.15 -5.11
CA ILE A 71 6.38 3.89 -4.44
C ILE A 71 6.77 2.89 -5.53
N ILE A 72 7.94 2.27 -5.35
CA ILE A 72 8.49 1.30 -6.29
C ILE A 72 8.54 -0.05 -5.59
N ILE A 73 7.87 -1.05 -6.16
CA ILE A 73 7.90 -2.43 -5.67
C ILE A 73 8.35 -3.38 -6.77
N ASN A 74 8.88 -4.53 -6.36
CA ASN A 74 9.25 -5.61 -7.26
C ASN A 74 8.87 -6.96 -6.62
N PRO A 75 8.73 -8.03 -7.42
CA PRO A 75 8.30 -9.33 -6.91
C PRO A 75 9.31 -9.99 -5.95
N VAL A 76 10.56 -9.52 -5.92
CA VAL A 76 11.63 -10.11 -5.08
C VAL A 76 11.63 -9.53 -3.67
N SER A 77 11.41 -8.21 -3.53
CA SER A 77 11.49 -7.51 -2.25
C SER A 77 10.23 -7.68 -1.41
N SER A 78 9.07 -7.83 -2.04
CA SER A 78 7.78 -7.90 -1.36
C SER A 78 6.77 -8.70 -2.18
N PRO A 79 6.96 -10.02 -2.34
CA PRO A 79 6.16 -10.86 -3.25
C PRO A 79 4.66 -10.86 -2.92
N GLU A 80 4.31 -10.89 -1.63
CA GLU A 80 2.92 -10.92 -1.18
C GLU A 80 2.20 -9.60 -1.49
N SER A 81 2.77 -8.48 -1.05
CA SER A 81 2.25 -7.14 -1.33
C SER A 81 2.19 -6.87 -2.83
N TYR A 82 3.22 -7.26 -3.57
CA TYR A 82 3.28 -7.14 -5.03
C TYR A 82 2.11 -7.86 -5.69
N THR A 83 1.86 -9.11 -5.32
CA THR A 83 0.76 -9.92 -5.86
C THR A 83 -0.60 -9.27 -5.56
N GLN A 84 -0.80 -8.77 -4.35
CA GLN A 84 -2.05 -8.08 -3.98
C GLN A 84 -2.29 -6.82 -4.81
N ILE A 85 -1.23 -6.05 -5.06
CA ILE A 85 -1.30 -4.80 -5.82
C ILE A 85 -1.55 -5.08 -7.30
N VAL A 86 -0.83 -6.03 -7.89
CA VAL A 86 -1.05 -6.44 -9.28
C VAL A 86 -2.49 -6.93 -9.46
N HIS A 87 -2.95 -7.84 -8.60
CA HIS A 87 -4.32 -8.35 -8.67
C HIS A 87 -5.38 -7.23 -8.56
N TYR A 88 -5.16 -6.26 -7.67
CA TYR A 88 -6.02 -5.10 -7.56
C TYR A 88 -6.04 -4.24 -8.82
N LEU A 89 -4.87 -3.95 -9.39
CA LEU A 89 -4.75 -3.13 -10.61
C LEU A 89 -5.41 -3.82 -11.80
N GLU A 90 -5.18 -5.12 -12.00
CA GLU A 90 -5.81 -5.91 -13.06
C GLU A 90 -7.33 -5.92 -12.91
N LYS A 91 -7.83 -6.17 -11.68
CA LYS A 91 -9.26 -6.17 -11.38
C LYS A 91 -9.90 -4.80 -11.60
N THR A 92 -9.19 -3.73 -11.28
CA THR A 92 -9.73 -2.35 -11.34
C THR A 92 -9.67 -1.77 -12.75
N THR A 93 -8.60 -2.04 -13.49
CA THR A 93 -8.35 -1.45 -14.82
C THR A 93 -8.79 -2.36 -15.96
N GLY A 94 -8.94 -3.67 -15.73
CA GLY A 94 -9.15 -4.66 -16.78
C GLY A 94 -7.91 -4.93 -17.64
N TYR A 95 -6.76 -4.33 -17.31
CA TYR A 95 -5.51 -4.51 -18.02
C TYR A 95 -4.62 -5.53 -17.30
N TYR A 96 -4.24 -6.60 -18.00
CA TYR A 96 -3.38 -7.66 -17.46
C TYR A 96 -1.91 -7.27 -17.57
N LEU A 97 -1.18 -7.42 -16.46
CA LEU A 97 0.24 -7.09 -16.37
C LEU A 97 1.05 -8.37 -16.64
N SER A 98 1.19 -8.72 -17.92
CA SER A 98 1.92 -9.90 -18.42
C SER A 98 3.39 -9.59 -18.70
#